data_AF-B6WQR2-F1
#
_entry.id   AF-B6WQR2-F1
#
_cell.length_a   1.000
_cell.length_b   1.000
_cell.length_c   1.000
_cell.angle_alpha   90.00
_cell.angle_beta   90.00
_cell.angle_gamma   90.00
#
_symmetry.space_group_name_H-M   'P 1'
#
loop_
_entity.id
_entity.type
_entity.pdbx_description
1 polymer ?
#
loop_
_entity_poly.entity_id
_entity_poly.type
_entity_poly.pdbx_seq_one_letter_code
_entity_poly.pdbx_strand_id
1 'polypeptide(L)' 'MNRNPPYTEASVTKQEKTALNMARFIRSQTLTLLEKLNELDADEQADICESLHDHADELYRSCLARFGDDGENL' A
#
# COMPACT_ATOMS: atom_id res chain seq x y z
N MET A 1 3.06 -34.03 30.23
CA MET A 1 3.50 -32.61 30.30
C MET A 1 2.95 -31.88 29.08
N ASN A 2 2.21 -30.80 29.32
CA ASN A 2 1.48 -30.02 28.32
C ASN A 2 2.47 -29.29 27.39
N ARG A 3 2.50 -29.64 26.11
CA ARG A 3 3.29 -28.90 25.11
C ARG A 3 2.46 -27.71 24.68
N ASN A 4 2.77 -26.51 25.17
CA ASN A 4 2.25 -25.29 24.56
C ASN A 4 2.71 -25.25 23.10
N PRO A 5 1.81 -25.07 22.12
CA PRO A 5 2.25 -24.71 20.78
C PRO A 5 2.79 -23.27 20.82
N PRO A 6 3.99 -22.98 20.29
CA PRO A 6 4.30 -21.62 19.85
C PRO A 6 3.50 -21.36 18.57
N TYR A 7 3.34 -20.10 18.19
CA TYR A 7 2.53 -19.60 17.05
C TYR A 7 1.08 -19.26 17.38
N THR A 8 0.93 -18.18 18.15
CA THR A 8 0.09 -17.11 17.62
C THR A 8 0.92 -16.39 16.56
N GLU A 9 0.77 -16.77 15.28
CA GLU A 9 0.95 -15.76 14.24
C GLU A 9 -0.02 -14.64 14.62
N ALA A 10 0.50 -13.45 14.96
CA ALA A 10 -0.35 -12.34 15.31
C ALA A 10 -1.20 -12.03 14.06
N SER A 11 -2.49 -12.34 14.11
CA SER A 11 -3.44 -11.97 13.06
C SER A 11 -3.32 -10.47 12.81
N VAL A 12 -3.22 -10.02 11.55
CA VAL A 12 -3.12 -8.61 11.24
C VAL A 12 -4.31 -7.87 11.82
N THR A 13 -4.03 -6.83 12.61
CA THR A 13 -5.09 -6.09 13.26
C THR A 13 -5.93 -5.34 12.24
N LYS A 14 -7.20 -5.04 12.59
CA LYS A 14 -8.08 -4.25 11.72
C LYS A 14 -7.47 -2.87 11.37
N GLN A 15 -6.72 -2.27 12.30
CA GLN A 15 -6.05 -0.99 12.08
C GLN A 15 -4.94 -1.11 11.04
N GLU A 16 -4.10 -2.15 11.15
CA GLU A 16 -3.03 -2.43 10.19
C GLU A 16 -3.58 -2.75 8.80
N LYS A 17 -4.65 -3.56 8.71
CA LYS A 17 -5.37 -3.79 7.43
C LYS A 17 -5.86 -2.49 6.82
N THR A 18 -6.46 -1.62 7.63
CA THR A 18 -6.99 -0.33 7.16
C THR A 18 -5.86 0.55 6.63
N ALA A 19 -4.73 0.63 7.35
CA ALA A 19 -3.55 1.37 6.91
C ALA A 19 -2.98 0.81 5.59
N LEU A 20 -2.85 -0.52 5.49
CA LEU A 20 -2.37 -1.18 4.27
C LEU A 20 -3.29 -0.95 3.08
N ASN A 21 -4.61 -1.03 3.30
CA ASN A 21 -5.62 -0.75 2.28
C ASN A 21 -5.58 0.71 1.81
N MET A 22 -5.39 1.66 2.72
CA MET A 22 -5.21 3.07 2.37
C MET A 22 -3.93 3.30 1.56
N ALA A 23 -2.80 2.69 1.96
CA ALA A 23 -1.56 2.78 1.20
C ALA A 23 -1.72 2.20 -0.22
N ARG A 24 -2.40 1.05 -0.36
CA ARG A 24 -2.74 0.45 -1.66
C ARG A 24 -3.60 1.40 -2.50
N PHE A 25 -4.63 1.98 -1.89
CA PHE A 25 -5.54 2.92 -2.56
C PHE A 25 -4.80 4.16 -3.07
N ILE A 26 -3.97 4.80 -2.24
CA ILE A 26 -3.17 5.96 -2.62
C ILE A 26 -2.23 5.61 -3.78
N ARG A 27 -1.55 4.46 -3.73
CA ARG A 27 -0.71 3.99 -4.84
C ARG A 27 -1.50 3.84 -6.14
N SER A 28 -2.70 3.29 -6.09
CA SER A 28 -3.55 3.18 -7.29
C SER A 28 -4.04 4.55 -7.78
N GLN A 29 -4.42 5.45 -6.89
CA GLN A 29 -4.90 6.78 -7.25
C GLN A 29 -3.82 7.70 -7.83
N THR A 30 -2.58 7.58 -7.35
CA THR A 30 -1.44 8.33 -7.91
C THR A 30 -1.15 7.93 -9.36
N LEU A 31 -1.31 6.65 -9.71
CA LEU A 31 -1.20 6.20 -11.10
C LEU A 31 -2.33 6.75 -11.98
N THR A 32 -3.59 6.68 -11.51
CA THR A 32 -4.73 7.26 -12.24
C THR A 32 -4.59 8.78 -12.40
N LEU A 33 -4.07 9.48 -11.39
CA LEU A 33 -3.79 10.91 -11.48
C LEU A 33 -2.71 11.18 -12.53
N LEU A 34 -1.63 10.41 -12.56
CA LEU A 34 -0.57 10.55 -13.55
C LEU A 34 -1.10 10.39 -14.99
N GLU A 35 -1.95 9.38 -15.24
CA GLU A 35 -2.62 9.22 -16.54
C GLU A 35 -3.42 10.47 -16.94
N LYS A 36 -4.18 11.04 -15.98
CA LYS A 36 -5.00 12.23 -16.22
C LYS A 36 -4.15 13.49 -16.44
N LEU A 37 -3.01 13.61 -15.77
CA LEU A 37 -2.07 14.72 -15.97
C LEU A 37 -1.40 14.63 -17.35
N ASN A 38 -1.03 13.43 -17.78
CA ASN A 38 -0.51 13.18 -19.12
C ASN A 38 -1.55 13.49 -20.21
N GLU A 39 -2.83 13.16 -19.99
CA GLU A 39 -3.93 13.53 -20.91
C GLU A 39 -4.13 15.05 -21.04
N LEU A 40 -3.68 15.83 -20.06
CA LEU A 40 -3.82 17.29 -20.01
C LEU A 40 -2.55 18.04 -20.48
N ASP A 41 -1.52 17.32 -20.93
CA ASP A 41 -0.18 17.87 -21.23
C ASP A 41 0.41 18.68 -20.05
N ALA A 42 0.11 18.23 -18.82
CA ALA A 42 0.54 18.88 -17.58
C ALA A 42 1.90 18.34 -17.10
N ASP A 43 2.94 18.53 -17.91
CA ASP A 43 4.26 17.87 -17.76
C ASP A 43 4.87 18.03 -16.37
N GLU A 44 4.96 19.25 -15.86
CA GLU A 44 5.56 19.51 -14.54
C GLU A 44 4.78 18.81 -13.40
N GLN A 45 3.46 18.76 -13.51
CA GLN A 45 2.63 18.06 -12.53
C GLN A 45 2.75 16.54 -12.68
N ALA A 46 2.90 16.03 -13.92
CA ALA A 46 3.14 14.62 -14.18
C ALA A 46 4.46 14.15 -13.55
N ASP A 47 5.54 14.93 -13.68
CA ASP A 47 6.84 14.66 -13.04
C ASP A 47 6.71 14.58 -11.50
N ILE A 48 5.97 15.52 -10.91
CA ILE A 48 5.68 15.51 -9.47
C ILE A 48 4.83 14.28 -9.09
N CYS A 49 3.86 13.91 -9.93
CA CYS A 49 2.97 12.79 -9.68
C CYS A 49 3.68 11.43 -9.82
N GLU A 50 4.67 11.32 -10.70
CA GLU A 50 5.55 10.15 -10.81
C GLU A 50 6.37 9.96 -9.52
N SER A 51 7.01 11.04 -9.04
CA SER A 51 7.71 11.01 -7.74
C SER A 51 6.78 10.67 -6.58
N LEU A 52 5.53 11.15 -6.60
CA LEU A 52 4.52 10.81 -5.60
C LEU A 52 4.11 9.33 -5.68
N HIS A 53 4.02 8.77 -6.89
CA HIS A 53 3.70 7.36 -7.11
C HIS A 53 4.80 6.44 -6.54
N ASP A 54 6.07 6.78 -6.77
CA ASP A 54 7.21 6.03 -6.22
C ASP A 54 7.18 5.99 -4.69
N HIS A 55 6.95 7.14 -4.04
CA HIS A 55 6.79 7.18 -2.59
C HIS A 55 5.57 6.38 -2.10
N ALA A 56 4.46 6.39 -2.85
CA ALA A 56 3.27 5.62 -2.52
C ALA A 56 3.52 4.10 -2.64
N ASP A 57 4.28 3.66 -3.64
CA ASP A 57 4.68 2.25 -3.77
C ASP A 57 5.64 1.83 -2.67
N GLU A 58 6.64 2.65 -2.33
CA GLU A 58 7.54 2.40 -1.20
C GLU A 58 6.77 2.29 0.13
N LEU A 59 5.86 3.24 0.39
CA LEU A 59 5.01 3.23 1.59
C LEU A 59 4.17 1.96 1.65
N TYR A 60 3.55 1.55 0.54
CA TYR A 60 2.76 0.32 0.48
C TYR A 60 3.62 -0.92 0.76
N ARG A 61 4.80 -1.04 0.14
CA ARG A 61 5.73 -2.15 0.39
C ARG A 61 6.23 -2.19 1.83
N SER A 62 6.52 -1.03 2.40
CA SER A 62 6.94 -0.91 3.81
C SER A 62 5.82 -1.33 4.77
N CYS A 63 4.58 -0.89 4.52
CA CYS A 63 3.40 -1.34 5.28
C CYS A 63 3.18 -2.85 5.12
N LEU A 64 3.30 -3.38 3.91
CA LEU A 64 3.13 -4.80 3.61
C LEU A 64 4.18 -5.66 4.34
N ALA A 65 5.44 -5.23 4.34
CA ALA A 65 6.52 -5.93 5.03
C ALA A 65 6.36 -5.87 6.56
N ARG A 66 5.83 -4.76 7.09
CA ARG A 66 5.64 -4.58 8.54
C ARG A 66 4.41 -5.31 9.06
N PHE A 67 3.29 -5.21 8.35
CA PHE A 67 2.00 -5.73 8.80
C PHE A 67 1.74 -7.14 8.29
N GLY A 68 2.25 -7.50 7.11
CA GLY A 68 1.89 -8.75 6.43
C GLY A 68 0.64 -8.61 5.58
N ASP A 69 0.43 -9.56 4.67
CA ASP A 69 -0.81 -9.71 3.91
C ASP A 69 -1.62 -10.84 4.51
N ASP A 70 -2.87 -10.57 4.87
CA ASP A 70 -3.77 -11.58 5.43
C ASP A 70 -4.32 -12.54 4.37
N GLY A 71 -3.91 -12.39 3.11
CA GLY A 71 -4.33 -13.26 2.01
C GLY A 71 -5.83 -13.21 1.72
N GLU A 72 -6.58 -12.27 2.31
CA GLU A 72 -7.97 -12.02 1.96
C GLU A 72 -8.00 -11.35 0.58
N ASN A 73 -8.05 -12.22 -0.42
CA ASN A 73 -8.44 -11.91 -1.79
C ASN A 73 -9.67 -10.98 -1.78
N LEU A 74 -9.53 -9.87 -2.52
CA LEU A 74 -10.64 -9.02 -2.96
C LEU A 74 -11.66 -9.84 -3.76
#